data_AF-A0A3E1ER72-F1
#
_entry.id   AF-A0A3E1ER72-F1
#
_cell.length_a   1.000
_cell.length_b   1.000
_cell.length_c   1.000
_cell.angle_alpha   90.00
_cell.angle_beta   90.00
_cell.angle_gamma   90.00
#
_symmetry.space_group_name_H-M   'P 1'
#
loop_
_entity.id
_entity.type
_entity.pdbx_description
1 polymer ?
#
loop_
_entity_poly.entity_id
_entity_poly.type
_entity_poly.pdbx_seq_one_letter_code
_entity_poly.pdbx_strand_id
1 'polypeptide(L)'
;MKSFFAAIAACFALTSFASADAVNTKCPMSGKAVDAAQTSDVSANIGLCCGKCQAKFEGDAKLQLEALKKHVGSTEKPANKECPISKKPVKAENAVDAKVTVAFCCEKCKAEFDKDPKKHFAKVK
;
A
#
# COMPACT_ATOMS: atom_id res chain seq x y z
N MET A 1 -25.74 -1.25 -53.55
CA MET A 1 -26.56 -0.03 -53.42
C MET A 1 -27.44 -0.17 -52.21
N LYS A 2 -27.35 0.78 -51.26
CA LYS A 2 -28.23 0.96 -50.10
C LYS A 2 -28.15 -0.16 -49.04
N SER A 3 -27.97 0.08 -47.74
CA SER A 3 -27.99 1.32 -46.98
C SER A 3 -27.65 1.02 -45.51
N PHE A 4 -26.89 1.93 -44.88
CA PHE A 4 -27.10 2.52 -43.55
C PHE A 4 -27.07 1.60 -42.31
N PHE A 5 -26.04 1.72 -41.46
CA PHE A 5 -25.93 2.62 -40.29
C PHE A 5 -26.69 2.13 -39.05
N ALA A 6 -26.00 2.25 -37.91
CA ALA A 6 -26.46 2.09 -36.52
C ALA A 6 -26.58 0.63 -36.02
N ALA A 7 -26.08 0.24 -34.85
CA ALA A 7 -25.70 1.01 -33.68
C ALA A 7 -24.54 0.33 -32.94
N ILE A 8 -23.49 1.11 -32.65
CA ILE A 8 -22.51 0.82 -31.60
C ILE A 8 -23.25 1.05 -30.28
N ALA A 9 -23.76 -0.01 -29.67
CA ALA A 9 -24.16 -0.01 -28.28
C ALA A 9 -22.98 -0.50 -27.44
N ALA A 10 -21.98 0.38 -27.29
CA ALA A 10 -20.96 0.22 -26.26
C ALA A 10 -21.64 0.46 -24.90
N CYS A 11 -22.25 -0.58 -24.34
CA CYS A 11 -22.50 -0.64 -22.90
C CYS A 11 -21.14 -0.74 -22.21
N PHE A 12 -20.52 0.40 -21.97
CA PHE A 12 -19.48 0.55 -20.98
C PHE A 12 -20.10 0.15 -19.65
N ALA A 13 -19.91 -1.11 -19.27
CA ALA A 13 -20.02 -1.53 -17.89
C ALA A 13 -19.03 -0.65 -17.11
N LEU A 14 -19.56 0.36 -16.42
CA LEU A 14 -18.84 1.01 -15.33
C LEU A 14 -18.78 -0.01 -14.20
N THR A 15 -17.89 -1.00 -14.37
CA THR A 15 -17.32 -1.73 -13.26
C THR A 15 -16.53 -0.71 -12.48
N SER A 16 -17.13 -0.17 -11.43
CA SER A 16 -16.41 0.50 -10.36
C SER A 16 -15.45 -0.52 -9.78
N PHE A 17 -14.23 -0.53 -10.30
CA PHE A 17 -13.10 -1.25 -9.77
C PHE A 17 -12.89 -0.76 -8.33
N ALA A 18 -13.39 -1.55 -7.38
CA ALA A 18 -12.90 -1.48 -6.02
C ALA A 18 -11.38 -1.66 -6.11
N SER A 19 -10.64 -0.70 -5.54
CA SER A 19 -9.19 -0.75 -5.39
C SER A 19 -8.86 -1.87 -4.40
N ALA A 20 -8.93 -3.13 -4.85
CA ALA A 20 -8.93 -4.31 -3.99
C ALA A 20 -7.64 -4.46 -3.17
N ASP A 21 -6.56 -3.79 -3.60
CA ASP A 21 -5.22 -3.93 -3.01
C ASP A 21 -4.77 -2.71 -2.18
N ALA A 22 -5.46 -1.57 -2.27
CA ALA A 22 -5.07 -0.38 -1.55
C ALA A 22 -5.54 -0.40 -0.09
N VAL A 23 -4.65 -0.07 0.85
CA VAL A 23 -4.94 -0.10 2.29
C VAL A 23 -5.86 1.03 2.77
N ASN A 24 -6.22 1.97 1.90
CA ASN A 24 -6.99 3.16 2.25
C ASN A 24 -8.10 3.46 1.23
N THR A 25 -9.23 3.95 1.73
CA THR A 25 -10.38 4.37 0.90
C THR A 25 -10.50 5.89 0.77
N LYS A 26 -9.73 6.63 1.59
CA LYS A 26 -9.65 8.09 1.58
C LYS A 26 -8.22 8.52 1.29
N CYS A 27 -8.07 9.51 0.42
CA CYS A 27 -6.79 10.07 0.06
C CYS A 27 -6.10 10.64 1.32
N PRO A 28 -4.89 10.18 1.69
CA PRO A 28 -4.21 10.63 2.90
C PRO A 28 -3.80 12.10 2.84
N MET A 29 -3.77 12.69 1.64
CA MET A 29 -3.39 14.09 1.44
C MET A 29 -4.57 15.05 1.59
N SER A 30 -5.76 14.67 1.12
CA SER A 30 -6.92 15.58 1.01
C SER A 30 -8.21 15.09 1.68
N GLY A 31 -8.30 13.81 2.06
CA GLY A 31 -9.51 13.18 2.60
C GLY A 31 -10.59 12.85 1.57
N LYS A 32 -10.39 13.18 0.28
CA LYS A 32 -11.31 12.81 -0.81
C LYS A 32 -11.30 11.30 -1.06
N ALA A 33 -12.31 10.79 -1.78
CA ALA A 33 -12.31 9.40 -2.24
C ALA A 33 -11.09 9.12 -3.13
N VAL A 34 -10.54 7.90 -3.03
CA VAL A 34 -9.39 7.46 -3.82
C VAL A 34 -9.79 7.10 -5.25
N ASP A 35 -8.83 7.18 -6.15
CA ASP A 35 -8.89 6.70 -7.53
C ASP A 35 -7.95 5.49 -7.67
N ALA A 36 -8.46 4.38 -8.20
CA ALA A 36 -7.72 3.13 -8.34
C ALA A 36 -6.55 3.22 -9.33
N ALA A 37 -6.55 4.21 -10.24
CA ALA A 37 -5.43 4.46 -11.15
C ALA A 37 -4.27 5.21 -10.48
N GLN A 38 -4.48 5.76 -9.29
CA GLN A 38 -3.54 6.65 -8.61
C GLN A 38 -2.99 5.96 -7.36
N THR A 39 -2.04 5.04 -7.53
CA THR A 39 -1.49 4.23 -6.44
C THR A 39 0.03 4.36 -6.32
N SER A 40 0.54 4.29 -5.10
CA SER A 40 1.97 4.12 -4.82
C SER A 40 2.21 2.94 -3.89
N ASP A 41 3.19 2.12 -4.23
CA ASP A 41 3.68 1.06 -3.37
C ASP A 41 4.68 1.63 -2.35
N VAL A 42 4.49 1.26 -1.09
CA VAL A 42 5.40 1.65 0.00
C VAL A 42 5.92 0.39 0.65
N SER A 43 7.25 0.33 0.83
CA SER A 43 7.89 -0.82 1.45
C SER A 43 9.00 -0.45 2.44
N ALA A 44 9.25 -1.35 3.38
CA ALA A 44 10.39 -1.31 4.29
C ALA A 44 10.79 -2.74 4.69
N ASN A 45 12.08 -2.95 4.92
CA ASN A 45 12.60 -4.23 5.36
C ASN A 45 12.38 -4.39 6.87
N ILE A 46 11.58 -5.38 7.28
CA ILE A 46 11.18 -5.61 8.67
C ILE A 46 11.73 -6.96 9.13
N GLY A 47 12.46 -6.95 10.24
CA GLY A 47 13.01 -8.14 10.89
C GLY A 47 11.97 -8.84 11.75
N LEU A 48 11.93 -10.17 11.66
CA LEU A 48 11.12 -11.03 12.53
C LEU A 48 12.03 -11.90 13.40
N CYS A 49 11.52 -12.38 14.54
CA CYS A 49 12.32 -13.21 15.44
C CYS A 49 12.40 -14.70 15.03
N CYS A 50 11.49 -15.16 14.17
CA CYS A 50 11.41 -16.55 13.70
C CYS A 50 10.49 -16.70 12.48
N GLY A 51 10.62 -17.84 11.77
CA GLY A 51 9.82 -18.18 10.60
C GLY A 51 8.30 -18.19 10.82
N LYS A 52 7.81 -18.53 12.03
CA LYS A 52 6.37 -18.43 12.34
C LYS A 52 5.87 -16.99 12.35
N CYS A 53 6.68 -16.05 12.86
CA CYS A 53 6.33 -14.63 12.84
C CYS A 53 6.42 -14.08 11.42
N GLN A 54 7.41 -14.52 10.64
CA GLN A 54 7.53 -14.19 9.21
C GLN A 54 6.26 -14.60 8.45
N ALA A 55 5.86 -15.88 8.51
CA ALA A 55 4.67 -16.37 7.80
C ALA A 55 3.40 -15.62 8.20
N LYS A 56 3.23 -15.31 9.50
CA LYS A 56 2.11 -14.50 9.98
C LYS A 56 2.16 -13.05 9.46
N PHE A 57 3.35 -12.47 9.36
CA PHE A 57 3.54 -11.09 8.93
C PHE A 57 3.30 -10.91 7.42
N GLU A 58 3.77 -11.83 6.59
CA GLU A 58 3.57 -11.82 5.13
C GLU A 58 2.09 -11.93 4.76
N GLY A 59 1.30 -12.68 5.53
CA GLY A 59 -0.14 -12.86 5.32
C GLY A 59 -1.05 -11.79 5.94
N ASP A 60 -0.50 -10.75 6.57
CA ASP A 60 -1.29 -9.77 7.33
C ASP A 60 -0.95 -8.33 6.92
N ALA A 61 -1.73 -7.80 5.96
CA ALA A 61 -1.58 -6.45 5.44
C ALA A 61 -1.71 -5.37 6.54
N LYS A 62 -2.46 -5.63 7.61
CA LYS A 62 -2.59 -4.70 8.73
C LYS A 62 -1.28 -4.64 9.53
N LEU A 63 -0.66 -5.79 9.82
CA LEU A 63 0.66 -5.82 10.47
C LEU A 63 1.73 -5.11 9.61
N GLN A 64 1.69 -5.29 8.29
CA GLN A 64 2.59 -4.60 7.36
C GLN A 64 2.36 -3.08 7.38
N LEU A 65 1.09 -2.64 7.32
CA LEU A 65 0.74 -1.23 7.42
C LEU A 65 1.23 -0.60 8.73
N GLU A 66 1.05 -1.28 9.87
CA GLU A 66 1.50 -0.79 11.17
C GLU A 66 3.03 -0.75 11.29
N ALA A 67 3.74 -1.71 10.71
CA ALA A 67 5.19 -1.69 10.64
C ALA A 67 5.68 -0.53 9.77
N LEU A 68 5.08 -0.33 8.60
CA LEU A 68 5.41 0.78 7.71
C LEU A 68 5.16 2.14 8.34
N LYS A 69 4.09 2.32 9.13
CA LYS A 69 3.85 3.57 9.90
C LYS A 69 5.01 3.94 10.82
N LYS A 70 5.82 2.97 11.26
CA LYS A 70 6.96 3.19 12.16
C LYS A 70 8.30 3.24 11.42
N HIS A 71 8.41 2.53 10.31
CA HIS A 71 9.71 2.22 9.69
C HIS A 71 9.81 2.63 8.21
N VAL A 72 8.79 3.25 7.64
CA VAL A 72 8.84 3.78 6.27
C VAL A 72 10.02 4.75 6.10
N GLY A 73 10.74 4.59 4.99
CA GLY A 73 11.93 5.39 4.69
C GLY A 73 13.14 5.09 5.59
N SER A 74 13.12 4.00 6.37
CA SER A 74 14.33 3.51 7.03
C SER A 74 15.33 2.99 6.00
N THR A 75 16.61 3.31 6.20
CA THR A 75 17.72 2.79 5.41
C THR A 75 18.36 1.55 6.05
N GLU A 76 17.95 1.20 7.27
CA GLU A 76 18.43 0.03 7.99
C GLU A 76 17.76 -1.25 7.48
N LYS A 77 18.52 -2.36 7.47
CA LYS A 77 18.04 -3.69 7.11
C LYS A 77 18.47 -4.70 8.18
N PRO A 78 17.56 -5.17 9.05
CA PRO A 78 16.15 -4.77 9.17
C PRO A 78 15.97 -3.37 9.80
N ALA A 79 14.85 -2.72 9.48
CA ALA A 79 14.51 -1.38 9.95
C ALA A 79 14.09 -1.29 11.44
N ASN A 80 14.00 -2.44 12.11
CA ASN A 80 13.54 -2.58 13.49
C ASN A 80 14.44 -3.53 14.27
N LYS A 81 14.57 -3.29 15.58
CA LYS A 81 15.37 -4.13 16.50
C LYS A 81 14.54 -5.22 17.18
N GLU A 82 13.23 -5.01 17.31
CA GLU A 82 12.31 -5.93 17.97
C GLU A 82 11.21 -6.40 17.01
N CYS A 83 10.86 -7.68 17.08
CA CYS A 83 9.82 -8.30 16.29
C CYS A 83 8.48 -7.58 16.54
N PRO A 84 7.79 -7.09 15.49
CA PRO A 84 6.55 -6.34 15.65
C PRO A 84 5.43 -7.17 16.31
N ILE A 85 5.47 -8.49 16.14
CA ILE A 85 4.47 -9.43 16.66
C ILE A 85 4.75 -9.81 18.12
N SER A 86 5.96 -10.27 18.43
CA SER A 86 6.29 -10.89 19.73
C SER A 86 7.15 -10.03 20.66
N LYS A 87 7.67 -8.89 20.17
CA LYS A 87 8.61 -7.99 20.87
C LYS A 87 9.96 -8.62 21.22
N LYS A 88 10.24 -9.84 20.78
CA LYS A 88 11.58 -10.45 20.92
C LYS A 88 12.58 -9.81 19.96
N PRO A 89 13.89 -9.91 20.22
CA PRO A 89 14.92 -9.46 19.27
C PRO A 89 14.72 -10.07 17.88
N VAL A 90 14.93 -9.27 16.83
CA VAL A 90 14.85 -9.74 15.45
C VAL A 90 16.05 -10.59 15.06
N LYS A 91 15.87 -11.41 14.03
CA LYS A 91 16.98 -12.07 13.34
C LYS A 91 16.96 -11.65 11.87
N ALA A 92 18.09 -11.19 11.35
CA ALA A 92 18.19 -10.69 9.97
C ALA A 92 17.81 -11.75 8.91
N GLU A 93 18.05 -13.03 9.21
CA GLU A 93 17.64 -14.17 8.35
C GLU A 93 16.13 -14.32 8.17
N ASN A 94 15.31 -13.77 9.09
CA ASN A 94 13.84 -13.77 8.99
C ASN A 94 13.31 -12.38 8.62
N ALA A 95 14.11 -11.52 8.01
CA ALA A 95 13.65 -10.22 7.54
C ALA A 95 12.83 -10.35 6.26
N VAL A 96 11.76 -9.57 6.14
CA VAL A 96 10.86 -9.54 4.99
C VAL A 96 10.56 -8.11 4.58
N ASP A 97 10.19 -7.91 3.33
CA ASP A 97 9.74 -6.61 2.86
C ASP A 97 8.25 -6.44 3.15
N ALA A 98 7.92 -5.62 4.15
CA ALA A 98 6.55 -5.16 4.35
C ALA A 98 6.18 -4.29 3.15
N LYS A 99 5.07 -4.58 2.46
CA LYS A 99 4.65 -3.83 1.27
C LYS A 99 3.17 -3.56 1.31
N VAL A 100 2.78 -2.30 1.15
CA VAL A 100 1.36 -1.94 0.99
C VAL A 100 1.19 -0.96 -0.16
N THR A 101 0.03 -1.01 -0.79
CA THR A 101 -0.37 -0.07 -1.84
C THR A 101 -1.23 1.03 -1.22
N VAL A 102 -0.87 2.29 -1.47
CA VAL A 102 -1.61 3.47 -1.01
C VAL A 102 -2.25 4.14 -2.22
N ALA A 103 -3.55 4.40 -2.15
CA ALA A 103 -4.30 5.06 -3.22
C ALA A 103 -4.54 6.56 -2.93
N PHE A 104 -4.60 7.35 -3.98
CA PHE A 104 -4.75 8.81 -3.95
C PHE A 104 -5.94 9.25 -4.79
N CYS A 105 -6.48 10.44 -4.52
CA CYS A 105 -7.61 10.96 -5.32
C CYS A 105 -7.18 11.56 -6.67
N CYS A 106 -5.88 11.80 -6.88
CA CYS A 106 -5.34 12.39 -8.10
C CYS A 106 -3.80 12.23 -8.16
N GLU A 107 -3.25 12.40 -9.36
CA GLU A 107 -1.81 12.33 -9.61
C GLU A 107 -1.01 13.33 -8.77
N LYS A 108 -1.51 14.55 -8.57
CA LYS A 108 -0.83 15.56 -7.74
C LYS A 108 -0.67 15.10 -6.28
N CYS A 109 -1.68 14.47 -5.70
CA CYS A 109 -1.59 13.94 -4.34
C CYS A 109 -0.60 12.77 -4.25
N LYS A 110 -0.60 11.89 -5.27
CA LYS A 110 0.38 10.82 -5.39
C LYS A 110 1.81 11.37 -5.48
N ALA A 111 2.05 12.33 -6.36
CA ALA A 111 3.36 12.93 -6.57
C ALA A 111 3.88 13.65 -5.31
N GLU A 112 3.03 14.35 -4.57
CA GLU A 112 3.40 14.97 -3.29
C GLU A 112 3.74 13.93 -2.22
N PHE A 113 3.02 12.80 -2.19
CA PHE A 113 3.32 11.71 -1.28
C PHE A 113 4.64 11.02 -1.62
N ASP A 114 4.91 10.76 -2.90
CA ASP A 114 6.13 10.05 -3.34
C ASP A 114 7.42 10.82 -3.04
N LYS A 115 7.35 12.16 -2.90
CA LYS A 115 8.49 12.99 -2.51
C LYS A 115 8.94 12.75 -1.06
N ASP A 116 7.99 12.49 -0.17
CA ASP A 116 8.27 12.20 1.24
C ASP A 116 7.20 11.26 1.83
N PRO A 117 7.26 9.95 1.49
CA PRO A 117 6.30 8.99 1.98
C PRO A 117 6.28 8.98 3.50
N LYS A 118 7.44 9.11 4.16
CA LYS A 118 7.58 9.07 5.61
C LYS A 118 6.76 10.15 6.32
N LYS A 119 6.79 11.39 5.82
CA LYS A 119 6.02 12.50 6.38
C LYS A 119 4.51 12.34 6.21
N HIS A 120 4.08 11.60 5.19
CA HIS A 120 2.68 11.51 4.81
C HIS A 120 2.02 10.16 5.15
N PHE A 121 2.80 9.11 5.41
CA PHE A 121 2.30 7.76 5.66
C PHE A 121 1.45 7.64 6.93
N ALA A 122 1.72 8.47 7.94
CA ALA A 122 0.90 8.52 9.16
C ALA A 122 -0.58 8.88 8.90
N LYS A 123 -0.87 9.48 7.73
CA LYS A 123 -2.23 9.85 7.31
C LYS A 123 -2.98 8.71 6.60
N VAL A 124 -2.31 7.58 6.31
CA VAL A 124 -2.91 6.40 5.68
C VAL A 124 -3.73 5.61 6.72
N LYS A 125 -5.03 5.46 6.45
CA LYS A 125 -6.01 4.81 7.32
C LYS A 125 -6.96 3.92 6.54
#